data_AF-A0A962V615-F1
#
_entry.id   AF-A0A962V615-F1
#
_cell.length_a   1.000
_cell.length_b   1.000
_cell.length_c   1.000
_cell.angle_alpha   90.00
_cell.angle_beta   90.00
_cell.angle_gamma   90.00
#
_symmetry.space_group_name_H-M   'P 1'
#
loop_
_entity.id
_entity.type
_entity.pdbx_description
1 polymer ?
#
loop_
_entity_poly.entity_id
_entity_poly.type
_entity_poly.pdbx_seq_one_letter_code
_entity_poly.pdbx_strand_id
1 'polypeptide(L)'
;MLVLVIALAVLLLVLGFEMFLVLGIPVLAIKTLFYGTLPDVALIQKILGGINHSTLLAIPFFVLAAEFMASGQIARRLIDLVQA
;
A
#
# COMPACT_ATOMS: atom_id res chain seq x y z
N MET A 1 6.13 -8.43 20.11
CA MET A 1 4.99 -7.66 19.57
C MET A 1 5.15 -7.36 18.08
N LEU A 2 6.26 -6.76 17.64
CA LEU A 2 6.51 -6.45 16.22
C LEU A 2 6.52 -7.69 15.31
N VAL A 3 7.12 -8.80 15.76
CA VAL A 3 7.10 -10.08 15.04
C VAL A 3 5.67 -10.59 14.80
N LEU A 4 4.75 -10.37 15.75
CA LEU A 4 3.35 -10.77 15.61
C LEU A 4 2.64 -9.94 14.51
N VAL A 5 2.90 -8.62 14.46
CA VAL A 5 2.38 -7.73 13.41
C VAL A 5 2.85 -8.22 12.05
N ILE A 6 4.16 -8.45 11.91
CA ILE A 6 4.76 -8.87 10.64
C ILE A 6 4.22 -10.24 10.23
N ALA A 7 4.14 -11.20 11.15
CA ALA A 7 3.61 -12.53 10.85
C ALA A 7 2.16 -12.48 10.37
N LEU A 8 1.31 -11.68 11.04
CA LEU A 8 -0.09 -11.52 10.65
C LEU A 8 -0.25 -10.78 9.31
N ALA A 9 0.55 -9.74 9.07
CA ALA A 9 0.56 -9.03 7.79
C ALA A 9 0.99 -9.96 6.63
N VAL A 10 2.07 -10.71 6.81
CA VAL A 10 2.55 -11.67 5.81
C VAL A 10 1.53 -12.78 5.56
N LEU A 11 0.88 -13.29 6.60
CA LEU A 11 -0.18 -14.30 6.45
C LEU A 11 -1.33 -13.77 5.59
N LEU A 12 -1.81 -12.55 5.86
CA LEU A 12 -2.88 -11.92 5.07
C LEU A 12 -2.44 -11.67 3.62
N LEU A 13 -1.18 -11.29 3.41
CA LEU A 13 -0.62 -11.07 2.08
C LEU A 13 -0.58 -12.39 1.28
N VAL A 14 -0.14 -13.49 1.90
CA VAL A 14 -0.08 -14.81 1.27
C VAL A 14 -1.48 -15.33 0.92
N LEU A 15 -2.49 -14.99 1.74
CA LEU A 15 -3.90 -15.30 1.47
C LEU A 15 -4.51 -14.44 0.36
N GLY A 16 -3.75 -13.51 -0.24
CA GLY A 16 -4.20 -12.67 -1.36
C GLY A 16 -5.11 -11.53 -0.94
N PHE A 17 -5.11 -11.12 0.33
CA PHE A 17 -5.90 -9.98 0.76
C PHE A 17 -5.35 -8.66 0.19
N GLU A 18 -6.27 -7.74 -0.11
CA GLU A 18 -5.99 -6.36 -0.48
C GLU A 18 -4.97 -5.72 0.48
N MET A 19 -4.05 -4.92 -0.08
CA MET A 19 -2.97 -4.26 0.68
C MET A 19 -3.50 -3.45 1.88
N PHE A 20 -4.71 -2.89 1.74
CA PHE A 20 -5.40 -2.19 2.82
C PHE A 20 -5.68 -3.08 4.02
N LEU A 21 -6.17 -4.31 3.81
CA LEU A 21 -6.44 -5.26 4.91
C LEU A 21 -5.15 -5.72 5.58
N VAL A 22 -4.10 -5.96 4.78
CA VAL A 22 -2.78 -6.38 5.26
C VAL A 22 -2.17 -5.35 6.21
N LEU A 23 -2.37 -4.06 5.95
CA LEU A 23 -1.87 -2.99 6.82
C LEU A 23 -2.82 -2.68 7.99
N GLY A 24 -4.14 -2.78 7.79
CA GLY A 24 -5.13 -2.38 8.78
C GLY A 24 -5.42 -3.41 9.87
N ILE A 25 -5.61 -4.68 9.49
CA ILE A 25 -6.03 -5.74 10.44
C ILE A 25 -5.00 -5.97 11.55
N PRO A 26 -3.68 -6.08 11.27
CA PRO A 26 -2.70 -6.27 12.33
C PRO A 26 -2.64 -5.11 13.31
N VAL A 27 -2.83 -3.88 12.83
CA VAL A 27 -2.84 -2.68 13.67
C VAL A 27 -4.05 -2.68 14.60
N LEU A 28 -5.23 -3.00 14.08
CA LEU A 28 -6.46 -3.10 14.87
C LEU A 28 -6.39 -4.26 15.89
N ALA A 29 -5.92 -5.43 15.47
CA ALA A 29 -5.78 -6.60 16.33
C ALA A 29 -4.82 -6.36 17.50
N ILE A 30 -3.70 -5.66 17.27
CA ILE A 30 -2.78 -5.32 18.36
C ILE A 30 -3.36 -4.22 19.26
N LYS A 31 -4.06 -3.23 18.68
CA LYS A 31 -4.71 -2.19 19.47
C LYS A 31 -5.71 -2.79 20.45
N THR A 32 -6.54 -3.73 20.00
CA THR A 32 -7.56 -4.36 20.84
C THR A 32 -6.94 -5.30 21.90
N LEU A 33 -5.91 -6.08 21.56
CA LEU A 33 -5.29 -7.01 22.52
C LEU A 33 -4.39 -6.33 23.56
N PHE A 34 -3.62 -5.32 23.17
CA PHE A 34 -2.52 -4.78 24.01
C PHE A 34 -2.72 -3.32 24.43
N TYR A 35 -3.60 -2.58 23.75
CA TYR A 35 -3.74 -1.13 23.91
C TYR A 35 -5.21 -0.70 24.01
N GLY A 36 -6.05 -1.51 24.66
CA GLY A 36 -7.50 -1.28 24.74
C GLY A 36 -7.90 0.07 25.35
N THR A 37 -7.04 0.66 26.18
CA THR A 37 -7.28 1.97 26.83
C THR A 37 -6.86 3.18 25.99
N LEU A 38 -6.21 2.97 24.84
CA LEU A 38 -5.81 4.09 23.96
C LEU A 38 -7.03 4.68 23.25
N PRO A 39 -7.19 6.02 23.27
CA PRO A 39 -8.24 6.70 22.52
C PRO A 39 -8.14 6.39 21.02
N ASP A 40 -9.28 6.10 20.39
CA ASP A 40 -9.33 5.75 18.96
C ASP A 40 -8.82 6.88 18.07
N VAL A 41 -8.99 8.12 18.50
CA VAL A 41 -8.46 9.32 17.80
C VAL A 41 -6.94 9.26 17.68
N ALA A 42 -6.24 8.80 18.72
CA ALA A 42 -4.78 8.68 18.70
C ALA A 42 -4.31 7.57 17.75
N LEU A 43 -5.11 6.52 17.60
CA LEU A 43 -4.84 5.44 16.63
C LEU A 43 -4.94 5.96 15.20
N ILE A 44 -6.00 6.70 14.88
CA ILE A 44 -6.22 7.28 13.54
C ILE A 44 -5.06 8.21 13.17
N GLN A 45 -4.63 9.07 14.10
CA GLN A 45 -3.48 9.96 13.86
C GLN A 45 -2.19 9.18 13.60
N LYS A 46 -1.94 8.10 14.34
CA LYS A 46 -0.76 7.24 14.11
C LYS A 46 -0.82 6.48 12.79
N ILE A 47 -1.99 5.99 12.39
CA ILE A 47 -2.17 5.32 11.10
C ILE A 47 -1.94 6.32 9.97
N LEU A 48 -2.58 7.48 10.00
CA LEU A 48 -2.43 8.52 8.98
C LEU A 48 -0.99 9.06 8.91
N GLY A 49 -0.35 9.26 10.07
CA GLY A 49 1.06 9.69 10.13
C GLY A 49 2.05 8.61 9.71
N GLY A 50 1.68 7.33 9.79
CA GLY A 50 2.50 6.19 9.37
C GLY A 50 2.36 5.82 7.89
N ILE A 51 1.38 6.40 7.19
CA ILE A 51 1.22 6.19 5.75
C ILE A 51 2.34 6.92 5.00
N ASN A 52 3.18 6.16 4.30
CA ASN A 52 4.19 6.72 3.40
C ASN A 52 3.51 7.27 2.14
N HIS A 53 3.23 8.57 2.15
CA HIS A 53 2.54 9.26 1.06
C HIS A 53 3.27 9.10 -0.27
N SER A 54 4.60 9.15 -0.29
CA SER A 54 5.42 8.97 -1.51
C SER A 54 5.20 7.61 -2.17
N THR A 55 5.07 6.54 -1.39
CA THR A 55 4.84 5.18 -1.92
C THR A 55 3.43 5.05 -2.50
N LEU A 56 2.42 5.62 -1.84
CA LEU A 56 1.05 5.60 -2.36
C LEU A 56 0.86 6.51 -3.57
N LEU A 57 1.60 7.62 -3.66
CA LEU A 57 1.62 8.50 -4.82
C LEU A 57 2.21 7.83 -6.07
N ALA A 58 2.97 6.74 -5.92
CA ALA A 58 3.41 5.96 -7.07
C ALA A 58 2.21 5.45 -7.88
N ILE A 59 1.10 5.05 -7.24
CA ILE A 59 -0.09 4.52 -7.92
C ILE A 59 -0.69 5.55 -8.91
N PRO A 60 -1.09 6.77 -8.49
CA PRO A 60 -1.62 7.76 -9.42
C PRO A 60 -0.59 8.20 -10.46
N PHE A 61 0.70 8.29 -10.11
CA PHE A 61 1.73 8.63 -11.10
C PHE A 61 1.97 7.53 -12.13
N PHE A 62 1.89 6.25 -11.75
CA PHE A 62 1.95 5.14 -12.69
C PHE A 62 0.75 5.16 -13.64
N VAL A 63 -0.47 5.39 -13.14
CA VAL A 63 -1.67 5.51 -13.98
C VAL A 63 -1.55 6.70 -14.93
N LEU A 64 -1.11 7.86 -14.44
CA LEU A 64 -0.89 9.05 -15.26
C LEU A 64 0.16 8.80 -16.35
N ALA A 65 1.28 8.16 -16.01
CA ALA A 65 2.32 7.81 -16.97
C ALA A 65 1.80 6.83 -18.02
N ALA A 66 0.99 5.84 -17.62
CA ALA A 66 0.37 4.89 -18.53
C ALA A 66 -0.55 5.58 -19.54
N GLU A 67 -1.40 6.51 -19.07
CA GLU A 67 -2.29 7.29 -19.95
C GLU A 67 -1.50 8.17 -20.92
N PHE A 68 -0.42 8.80 -20.45
CA PHE A 68 0.49 9.58 -21.29
C PHE A 68 1.18 8.72 -22.36
N MET A 69 1.62 7.51 -22.00
CA MET A 69 2.23 6.57 -22.94
C MET A 69 1.24 6.01 -23.95
N ALA A 70 -0.02 5.79 -23.55
CA ALA A 70 -1.08 5.22 -24.37
C ALA A 70 -1.69 6.24 -25.36
N SER A 71 -1.83 7.50 -24.95
CA SER A 71 -2.37 8.58 -25.79
C SER A 71 -1.39 9.08 -26.86
N GLY A 72 -0.09 8.89 -26.65
CA GLY A 72 0.97 9.30 -27.57
C GLY A 72 1.47 8.19 -28.51
N GLN A 73 2.57 8.47 -29.23
CA GLN A 73 3.33 7.47 -29.99
C GLN A 73 4.45 6.83 -29.15
N ILE A 74 4.61 7.21 -27.88
CA ILE A 74 5.76 6.81 -27.05
C ILE A 74 5.83 5.29 -26.91
N ALA A 75 4.70 4.66 -26.57
CA ALA A 75 4.63 3.20 -26.48
C ALA A 75 4.99 2.53 -27.83
N ARG A 76 4.48 3.05 -28.95
CA ARG A 76 4.77 2.51 -30.30
C ARG A 76 6.24 2.66 -30.68
N ARG A 77 6.83 3.85 -30.47
CA ARG A 77 8.25 4.09 -30.75
C ARG A 77 9.18 3.23 -29.90
N LEU A 78 8.82 2.97 -28.64
CA LEU A 78 9.57 2.04 -27.78
C LEU A 78 9.50 0.61 -28.30
N ILE A 79 8.32 0.16 -28.74
CA ILE A 79 8.14 -1.16 -29.35
C ILE A 79 8.96 -1.26 -30.64
N ASP A 80 8.84 -0.28 -31.54
CA ASP A 80 9.57 -0.25 -32.81
C ASP A 80 11.09 -0.26 -32.59
N LEU A 81 11.60 0.42 -31.56
CA LEU A 81 13.02 0.45 -31.22
C LEU A 81 13.53 -0.89 -30.67
N VAL A 82 12.70 -1.67 -30.00
CA VAL A 82 13.07 -3.02 -29.51
C VAL A 82 12.91 -4.08 -30.60
N GLN A 83 12.02 -3.85 -31.58
CA GLN A 83 11.80 -4.76 -32.71
C GLN A 83 12.78 -4.56 -33.87
N ALA A 84 13.48 -3.42 -33.94
CA ALA A 84 14.54 -3.12 -34.90
C ALA A 84 15.88 -3.74 -34.49
#